data_AF-A0A1M5VP25-F1
#
_entry.id   AF-A0A1M5VP25-F1
#
_cell.length_a   1.000
_cell.length_b   1.000
_cell.length_c   1.000
_cell.angle_alpha   90.00
_cell.angle_beta   90.00
_cell.angle_gamma   90.00
#
_symmetry.space_group_name_H-M   'P 1'
#
loop_
_entity.id
_entity.type
_entity.pdbx_description
1 polymer ?
#
loop_
_entity_poly.entity_id
_entity_poly.type
_entity_poly.pdbx_seq_one_letter_code
_entity_poly.pdbx_strand_id
1 'polypeptide(L)' 'MLDNSLKKEIHLLIVNTIKELVVSFNKSLKDAENIVKKTKMEEYILKHPITLRDSAYDWAVKLLTEIGDIETLEKYLK' A
#
# COMPACT_ATOMS: atom_id res chain seq x y z
N MET A 1 24.29 1.06 5.88
CA MET A 1 23.77 0.52 4.61
C MET A 1 22.45 -0.15 4.92
N LEU A 2 21.34 0.23 4.27
CA LEU A 2 20.12 -0.57 4.33
C LEU A 2 20.46 -1.95 3.77
N ASP A 3 20.13 -3.00 4.52
CA ASP A 3 20.31 -4.38 4.09
C ASP A 3 19.56 -4.59 2.75
N ASN A 4 20.22 -5.21 1.77
CA ASN A 4 19.60 -5.56 0.49
C ASN A 4 18.36 -6.45 0.67
N SER A 5 18.27 -7.19 1.78
CA SER A 5 17.07 -7.93 2.18
C SER A 5 15.88 -7.00 2.45
N LEU A 6 16.08 -5.97 3.28
CA LEU A 6 15.01 -5.02 3.66
C LEU A 6 14.44 -4.27 2.46
N LYS A 7 15.29 -3.82 1.52
CA LYS A 7 14.80 -3.17 0.29
C LYS A 7 13.93 -4.09 -0.57
N LYS A 8 14.27 -5.37 -0.65
CA LYS A 8 13.48 -6.37 -1.39
C LYS A 8 12.14 -6.63 -0.71
N GLU A 9 12.11 -6.72 0.62
CA GLU A 9 10.88 -6.88 1.39
C GLU A 9 9.93 -5.70 1.21
N ILE A 10 10.46 -4.47 1.30
CA ILE A 10 9.68 -3.24 1.04
C ILE A 10 9.12 -3.24 -0.37
N HIS A 11 9.95 -3.55 -1.37
CA HIS A 11 9.51 -3.61 -2.75
C HIS A 11 8.39 -4.65 -2.97
N LEU A 12 8.54 -5.85 -2.38
CA LEU A 12 7.54 -6.90 -2.47
C LEU A 12 6.22 -6.48 -1.82
N LEU A 13 6.27 -5.83 -0.65
CA LEU A 13 5.09 -5.30 0.02
C LEU A 13 4.38 -4.23 -0.81
N ILE A 14 5.13 -3.32 -1.45
CA ILE A 14 4.58 -2.30 -2.35
C ILE A 14 3.88 -2.96 -3.55
N VAL A 15 4.54 -3.90 -4.23
CA VAL A 15 3.96 -4.60 -5.38
C VAL A 15 2.67 -5.34 -4.99
N ASN A 16 2.68 -6.02 -3.85
CA ASN A 16 1.48 -6.71 -3.36
C ASN A 16 0.38 -5.71 -2.98
N THR A 17 0.72 -4.55 -2.43
CA THR A 17 -0.27 -3.50 -2.09
C THR A 17 -0.91 -2.92 -3.34
N ILE A 18 -0.14 -2.69 -4.42
CA ILE A 18 -0.68 -2.30 -5.72
C ILE A 18 -1.65 -3.36 -6.22
N LYS A 19 -1.29 -4.64 -6.10
CA LYS A 19 -2.16 -5.75 -6.49
C LYS A 19 -3.47 -5.77 -5.70
N GLU A 20 -3.42 -5.54 -4.39
CA GLU A 20 -4.63 -5.45 -3.55
C GLU A 20 -5.51 -4.26 -3.95
N LEU A 21 -4.93 -3.08 -4.19
CA LEU A 21 -5.67 -1.93 -4.69
C LEU A 21 -6.41 -2.25 -6.01
N VAL A 22 -5.79 -3.01 -6.91
CA VAL A 22 -6.41 -3.40 -8.18
C VAL A 22 -7.48 -4.48 -7.99
N VAL A 23 -7.14 -5.59 -7.33
CA VAL A 23 -8.00 -6.79 -7.26
C VAL A 23 -9.11 -6.63 -6.24
N SER A 24 -8.77 -6.12 -5.05
CA SER A 24 -9.67 -6.07 -3.90
C SER A 24 -10.45 -4.75 -3.85
N PHE A 25 -9.92 -3.66 -4.44
CA PHE A 25 -10.56 -2.33 -4.40
C PHE A 25 -10.89 -1.76 -5.78
N ASN A 26 -10.75 -2.58 -6.83
CA ASN A 26 -11.09 -2.24 -8.21
C ASN A 26 -10.48 -0.92 -8.71
N LYS A 27 -9.27 -0.59 -8.25
CA LYS A 27 -8.50 0.54 -8.79
C LYS A 27 -7.89 0.16 -10.12
N SER A 28 -7.77 1.14 -11.03
CA SER A 28 -6.92 0.94 -12.21
C SER A 28 -5.47 0.78 -11.75
N LEU A 29 -4.65 0.04 -12.51
CA LEU A 29 -3.22 -0.11 -12.20
C LEU A 29 -2.52 1.26 -12.03
N LYS A 30 -2.84 2.20 -12.93
CA LYS A 30 -2.32 3.57 -12.91
C LYS A 30 -2.73 4.30 -11.62
N ASP A 31 -3.97 4.16 -11.17
CA ASP A 31 -4.42 4.80 -9.93
C ASP A 31 -3.78 4.16 -8.71
N ALA A 32 -3.66 2.83 -8.68
CA ALA A 32 -2.99 2.12 -7.59
C ALA A 32 -1.51 2.56 -7.43
N GLU A 33 -0.77 2.64 -8.53
CA GLU A 33 0.61 3.17 -8.54
C GLU A 33 0.67 4.63 -8.07
N ASN A 34 -0.27 5.46 -8.53
CA ASN A 34 -0.36 6.86 -8.12
C ASN A 34 -0.66 7.00 -6.62
N ILE A 35 -1.51 6.15 -6.06
CA ILE A 35 -1.84 6.15 -4.63
C ILE A 35 -0.58 5.86 -3.82
N VAL A 36 0.11 4.75 -4.10
CA VAL A 36 1.37 4.37 -3.43
C VAL A 36 2.42 5.48 -3.51
N LYS A 37 2.55 6.12 -4.68
CA LYS A 37 3.50 7.21 -4.88
C LYS A 37 3.11 8.47 -4.11
N LYS A 38 1.85 8.87 -4.13
CA LYS A 38 1.35 10.09 -3.46
C LYS A 38 1.43 9.96 -1.93
N THR A 39 1.16 8.79 -1.39
CA THR A 39 1.24 8.51 0.06
C THR A 39 2.67 8.25 0.53
N LYS A 40 3.65 8.20 -0.38
CA LYS A 40 5.07 7.98 -0.06
C LYS A 40 5.29 6.72 0.77
N MET A 41 4.58 5.65 0.43
CA MET A 41 4.58 4.38 1.16
C MET A 41 5.99 3.85 1.43
N GLU A 42 6.87 3.85 0.43
CA GLU A 42 8.26 3.37 0.58
C GLU A 42 9.03 4.16 1.64
N GLU A 43 8.96 5.49 1.56
CA GLU A 43 9.63 6.40 2.50
C GLU A 43 9.10 6.23 3.92
N TYR A 44 7.80 5.97 4.05
CA TYR A 44 7.16 5.70 5.33
C TYR A 44 7.66 4.38 5.95
N ILE A 45 7.67 3.29 5.18
CA ILE A 45 8.14 1.98 5.68
C ILE A 45 9.61 2.04 6.08
N LEU A 46 10.45 2.76 5.32
CA LEU A 46 11.86 2.98 5.65
C LEU A 46 12.03 3.68 7.00
N LYS A 47 11.15 4.63 7.34
CA LYS A 47 11.15 5.33 8.65
C LYS A 47 10.54 4.50 9.76
N HIS A 48 9.62 3.60 9.44
CA HIS A 48 8.86 2.80 10.38
C HIS A 48 8.87 1.30 10.02
N PRO A 49 10.02 0.59 10.11
CA PRO A 49 10.12 -0.80 9.64
C PRO A 49 9.13 -1.79 10.30
N ILE A 50 8.57 -1.45 11.46
CA ILE A 50 7.54 -2.23 12.14
C ILE A 50 6.29 -2.47 11.24
N THR A 51 6.03 -1.57 10.29
CA THR A 51 4.88 -1.65 9.38
C THR A 51 5.05 -2.69 8.29
N LEU A 52 6.22 -3.33 8.15
CA LEU A 52 6.42 -4.50 7.29
C LEU A 52 5.62 -5.72 7.76
N ARG A 53 5.14 -5.71 9.02
CA ARG A 53 4.30 -6.77 9.57
C ARG A 53 2.85 -6.70 9.08
N ASP A 54 2.42 -5.54 8.60
CA ASP A 54 1.08 -5.38 8.04
C ASP A 54 0.97 -6.15 6.73
N SER A 55 -0.21 -6.72 6.46
CA SER A 55 -0.45 -7.33 5.16
C SER A 55 -0.56 -6.28 4.06
N ALA A 56 -0.41 -6.71 2.80
CA ALA A 56 -0.65 -5.84 1.65
C ALA A 56 -2.08 -5.28 1.61
N TYR A 57 -3.06 -6.05 2.11
CA TYR A 57 -4.44 -5.63 2.20
C TYR A 57 -4.60 -4.51 3.24
N ASP A 58 -4.02 -4.69 4.43
CA ASP A 58 -4.03 -3.65 5.47
C ASP A 58 -3.38 -2.35 4.97
N TRP A 59 -2.30 -2.47 4.22
CA TRP A 59 -1.67 -1.34 3.55
C TRP A 59 -2.60 -0.66 2.55
N ALA A 60 -3.26 -1.43 1.68
CA ALA A 60 -4.22 -0.88 0.72
C ALA A 60 -5.35 -0.10 1.45
N VAL A 61 -5.89 -0.63 2.55
CA VAL A 61 -6.87 0.05 3.40
C VAL A 61 -6.31 1.35 4.00
N LYS A 62 -5.10 1.32 4.57
CA LYS A 62 -4.43 2.50 5.12
C LYS A 62 -4.22 3.58 4.06
N LEU A 63 -3.77 3.20 2.86
CA LEU A 63 -3.55 4.15 1.77
C LEU A 63 -4.85 4.78 1.27
N LEU A 64 -5.93 4.00 1.13
CA LEU A 64 -7.25 4.51 0.78
C LEU A 64 -7.81 5.46 1.85
N THR A 65 -7.56 5.14 3.12
CA THR A 65 -7.94 6.00 4.27
C THR A 65 -7.18 7.32 4.21
N GLU A 66 -5.87 7.30 3.99
CA GLU A 66 -5.01 8.49 3.91
C GLU A 66 -5.44 9.46 2.80
N ILE A 67 -5.86 8.93 1.64
CA ILE A 67 -6.33 9.76 0.53
C ILE A 67 -7.82 10.14 0.63
N GLY A 68 -8.53 9.68 1.65
CA GLY A 68 -9.95 9.97 1.86
C GLY A 68 -10.91 9.26 0.89
N ASP A 69 -10.53 8.10 0.34
CA ASP A 69 -11.37 7.32 -0.57
C ASP A 69 -12.38 6.44 0.20
N ILE A 70 -13.25 7.12 0.93
CA ILE A 70 -14.23 6.49 1.84
C ILE A 70 -15.25 5.68 1.05
N GLU A 71 -15.65 6.14 -0.14
CA GLU A 71 -16.62 5.42 -0.99
C GLU A 71 -16.12 4.02 -1.36
N THR A 72 -14.83 3.89 -1.67
CA THR A 72 -14.24 2.57 -1.96
C THR A 72 -14.21 1.71 -0.71
N LEU A 73 -13.82 2.27 0.44
CA LEU A 73 -13.78 1.52 1.70
C LEU A 73 -15.18 1.02 2.11
N GLU A 74 -16.22 1.84 1.98
CA GLU A 74 -17.61 1.48 2.31
C GLU A 74 -18.17 0.38 1.41
N LYS A 75 -17.77 0.32 0.14
CA LYS A 75 -18.20 -0.72 -0.80
C LYS A 75 -17.64 -2.10 -0.46
N TYR A 76 -16.47 -2.15 0.19
CA TYR A 76 -15.71 -3.38 0.39
C TYR A 76 -15.60 -3.83 1.85
N LEU A 77 -15.92 -2.98 2.83
CA LEU A 77 -15.96 -3.32 4.27
C LEU A 77 -17.38 -3.62 4.79
N LYS A 78 -18.35 -3.84 3.89
CA LYS A 78 -19.74 -4.17 4.22
C LYS A 78 -19.96 -5.68 4.42
#